data_AF-A0A117KL85-F1
#
_entry.id   AF-A0A117KL85-F1
#
_cell.length_a   1.000
_cell.length_b   1.000
_cell.length_c   1.000
_cell.angle_alpha   90.00
_cell.angle_beta   90.00
_cell.angle_gamma   90.00
#
_symmetry.space_group_name_H-M   'P 1'
#
loop_
_entity.id
_entity.type
_entity.pdbx_description
1 polymer ?
#
loop_
_entity_poly.entity_id
_entity_poly.type
_entity_poly.pdbx_seq_one_letter_code
_entity_poly.pdbx_strand_id
1 'polypeptide(L)'
;MQQVKENSLKAALKACKGSFISVGVFSFFVNALMLVPSFYMLQVYGRVVTSGSISTLVMLTIIMAVLMITMGSLEWARSRVMVRVSTKLDVMLSRQVYRASFKRALESGGMDASAQPLNDLTGLRQFLTGNGLFAFFDAPWLPIYIGVMFLFHPWFGWLAIASAIILLLLAFANEKLTGKALAEANRQNIAASLYTTKNLRNAEVIESMGMLETLMARWAQRQKKVLLLQSQASDSGGTVSSISKTFRTFVQSLVLGLGAYLAVKHELNPG
;
A
#
# COMPACT_ATOMS: atom_id res chain seq x y z
N MET A 1 -33.98 8.32 -6.43
CA MET A 1 -32.90 9.09 -5.74
C MET A 1 -31.55 8.38 -5.64
N GLN A 2 -31.38 7.11 -6.05
CA GLN A 2 -30.07 6.41 -6.05
C GLN A 2 -29.13 6.79 -7.22
N GLN A 3 -29.65 7.23 -8.37
CA GLN A 3 -28.84 7.50 -9.58
C GLN A 3 -27.92 8.74 -9.49
N VAL A 4 -28.23 9.73 -8.65
CA VAL A 4 -27.38 10.94 -8.53
C VAL A 4 -26.11 10.67 -7.70
N LYS A 5 -26.15 9.68 -6.80
CA LYS A 5 -25.04 9.32 -5.91
C LYS A 5 -23.93 8.53 -6.62
N GLU A 6 -24.28 7.70 -7.59
CA GLU A 6 -23.28 7.00 -8.41
C GLU A 6 -22.56 7.94 -9.39
N ASN A 7 -23.26 8.95 -9.91
CA ASN A 7 -22.69 9.84 -10.91
C ASN A 7 -21.62 10.77 -10.35
N SER A 8 -21.69 11.20 -9.09
CA SER A 8 -20.70 12.15 -8.56
C SER A 8 -19.36 11.51 -8.21
N LEU A 9 -19.35 10.29 -7.64
CA LEU A 9 -18.12 9.54 -7.37
C LEU A 9 -17.47 9.09 -8.68
N LYS A 10 -18.27 8.55 -9.62
CA LYS A 10 -17.79 8.18 -10.97
C LYS A 10 -17.29 9.40 -11.74
N ALA A 11 -17.94 10.56 -11.63
CA ALA A 11 -17.50 11.80 -12.27
C ALA A 11 -16.20 12.35 -11.64
N ALA A 12 -16.05 12.30 -10.31
CA ALA A 12 -14.83 12.68 -9.62
C ALA A 12 -13.64 11.77 -10.02
N LEU A 13 -13.87 10.46 -10.07
CA LEU A 13 -12.89 9.49 -10.56
C LEU A 13 -12.55 9.70 -12.04
N LYS A 14 -13.56 9.96 -12.88
CA LYS A 14 -13.36 10.26 -14.31
C LYS A 14 -12.59 11.56 -14.52
N ALA A 15 -12.82 12.59 -13.71
CA ALA A 15 -12.06 13.84 -13.72
C ALA A 15 -10.60 13.69 -13.23
N CYS A 16 -10.28 12.57 -12.56
CA CYS A 16 -8.93 12.21 -12.12
C CYS A 16 -8.28 11.14 -13.00
N LYS A 17 -9.00 10.58 -13.98
CA LYS A 17 -8.52 9.50 -14.87
C LYS A 17 -7.23 9.89 -15.62
N GLY A 18 -7.12 11.14 -16.08
CA GLY A 18 -5.91 11.63 -16.73
C GLY A 18 -4.68 11.60 -15.81
N SER A 19 -4.86 11.89 -14.53
CA SER A 19 -3.78 11.82 -13.53
C SER A 19 -3.42 10.38 -13.15
N PHE A 20 -4.40 9.46 -13.11
CA PHE A 20 -4.12 8.03 -12.94
C PHE A 20 -3.35 7.43 -14.12
N ILE A 21 -3.66 7.85 -15.36
CA ILE A 21 -2.90 7.45 -16.55
C ILE A 21 -1.47 7.98 -16.46
N SER A 22 -1.30 9.26 -16.09
CA SER A 22 0.03 9.85 -15.86
C SER A 22 0.83 9.05 -14.81
N VAL A 23 0.20 8.63 -13.71
CA VAL A 23 0.86 7.78 -12.71
C VAL A 23 1.21 6.40 -13.24
N GLY A 24 0.35 5.78 -14.07
CA GLY A 24 0.68 4.53 -14.76
C GLY A 24 1.90 4.66 -15.68
N VAL A 25 2.01 5.76 -16.44
CA VAL A 25 3.17 6.05 -17.28
C VAL A 25 4.43 6.30 -16.44
N PHE A 26 4.34 7.04 -15.34
CA PHE A 26 5.47 7.19 -14.43
C PHE A 26 5.90 5.84 -13.82
N SER A 27 4.94 5.02 -13.39
CA SER A 27 5.23 3.67 -12.89
C SER A 27 5.94 2.82 -13.94
N PHE A 28 5.61 2.93 -15.23
CA PHE A 28 6.34 2.24 -16.30
C PHE A 28 7.83 2.59 -16.30
N PHE A 29 8.17 3.88 -16.35
CA PHE A 29 9.57 4.31 -16.38
C PHE A 29 10.31 3.97 -15.09
N VAL A 30 9.64 4.13 -13.93
CA VAL A 30 10.23 3.74 -12.64
C VAL A 30 10.54 2.25 -12.61
N ASN A 31 9.57 1.40 -13.00
CA ASN A 31 9.78 -0.05 -13.04
C ASN A 31 10.85 -0.45 -14.07
N ALA A 32 10.91 0.20 -15.24
CA ALA A 32 11.98 -0.05 -16.20
C ALA A 32 13.37 0.32 -15.63
N LEU A 33 13.46 1.45 -14.92
CA LEU A 33 14.70 1.89 -14.27
C LEU A 33 15.10 1.01 -13.07
N MET A 34 14.19 0.27 -12.46
CA MET A 34 14.52 -0.71 -11.41
C MET A 34 15.44 -1.83 -11.90
N LEU A 35 15.54 -2.06 -13.21
CA LEU A 35 16.47 -3.02 -13.81
C LEU A 35 17.90 -2.48 -13.95
N VAL A 36 18.10 -1.16 -13.83
CA VAL A 36 19.41 -0.51 -14.02
C VAL A 36 20.49 -1.08 -13.10
N PRO A 37 20.27 -1.31 -11.79
CA PRO A 37 21.28 -1.92 -10.92
C PRO A 37 21.68 -3.33 -11.38
N SER A 38 20.73 -4.13 -11.86
CA SER A 38 20.98 -5.47 -12.40
C SER A 38 21.81 -5.40 -13.68
N PHE A 39 21.49 -4.50 -14.61
CA PHE A 39 22.29 -4.30 -15.82
C PHE A 39 23.69 -3.76 -15.52
N TYR A 40 23.81 -2.86 -14.54
CA TYR A 40 25.11 -2.35 -14.10
C TYR A 40 25.99 -3.48 -13.57
N MET A 41 25.44 -4.35 -12.72
CA MET A 41 26.14 -5.54 -12.22
C MET A 41 26.65 -6.41 -13.38
N LEU A 42 25.79 -6.73 -14.35
CA LEU A 42 26.16 -7.57 -15.49
C LEU A 42 27.26 -6.96 -16.36
N GLN A 43 27.23 -5.65 -16.59
CA GLN A 43 28.27 -4.97 -17.38
C GLN A 43 29.60 -4.87 -16.61
N VAL A 44 29.56 -4.63 -15.30
CA VAL A 44 30.78 -4.56 -14.48
C VAL A 44 31.44 -5.93 -14.43
N TYR A 45 30.72 -6.99 -14.07
CA TYR A 45 31.30 -8.33 -13.97
C TYR A 45 31.64 -8.92 -15.33
N GLY A 46 30.77 -8.78 -16.33
CA GLY A 46 31.00 -9.37 -17.65
C GLY A 46 32.06 -8.65 -18.48
N ARG A 47 32.18 -7.32 -18.36
CA ARG A 47 33.04 -6.51 -19.23
C ARG A 47 34.17 -5.79 -18.50
N VAL A 48 33.92 -5.18 -17.34
CA VAL A 48 34.94 -4.39 -16.63
C VAL A 48 35.95 -5.29 -15.93
N VAL A 49 35.49 -6.32 -15.23
CA VAL A 49 36.37 -7.27 -14.52
C VAL A 49 37.23 -8.06 -15.51
N THR A 50 36.66 -8.43 -16.67
CA THR A 50 37.39 -9.14 -17.72
C THR A 50 38.35 -8.24 -18.49
N SER A 51 37.98 -6.98 -18.77
CA SER A 51 38.83 -6.06 -19.54
C SER A 51 39.81 -5.24 -18.68
N GLY A 52 39.66 -5.23 -17.34
CA GLY A 52 40.49 -4.45 -16.41
C GLY A 52 40.40 -2.92 -16.59
N SER A 53 39.41 -2.41 -17.34
CA SER A 53 39.36 -0.98 -17.73
C SER A 53 38.65 -0.14 -16.67
N ILE A 54 39.43 0.64 -15.90
CA ILE A 54 38.91 1.61 -14.93
C ILE A 54 38.11 2.71 -15.64
N SER A 55 38.48 3.10 -16.86
CA SER A 55 37.76 4.11 -17.64
C SER A 55 36.31 3.69 -17.92
N THR A 56 36.10 2.42 -18.32
CA THR A 56 34.75 1.87 -18.54
C THR A 56 33.95 1.81 -17.23
N LEU A 57 34.58 1.47 -16.12
CA LEU A 57 33.93 1.44 -14.80
C LEU A 57 33.38 2.82 -14.42
N VAL A 58 34.21 3.87 -14.56
CA VAL A 58 33.81 5.25 -14.23
C VAL A 58 32.65 5.69 -15.11
N MET A 59 32.72 5.41 -16.41
CA MET A 59 31.62 5.73 -17.34
C MET A 59 30.31 5.03 -16.96
N LEU A 60 30.35 3.72 -16.69
CA LEU A 60 29.17 2.96 -16.28
C LEU A 60 28.62 3.43 -14.93
N THR A 61 29.49 3.78 -13.98
CA THR A 61 29.08 4.30 -12.67
C THR A 61 28.37 5.64 -12.81
N ILE A 62 28.88 6.55 -13.66
CA ILE A 62 28.24 7.84 -13.92
C ILE A 62 26.87 7.64 -14.57
N ILE A 63 26.76 6.76 -15.57
CA ILE A 63 25.48 6.44 -16.22
C ILE A 63 24.49 5.88 -15.19
N MET A 64 24.93 4.92 -14.38
CA MET A 64 24.11 4.33 -13.33
C MET A 64 23.65 5.39 -12.31
N ALA A 65 24.54 6.29 -11.87
CA ALA A 65 24.19 7.38 -10.97
C ALA A 65 23.14 8.32 -11.57
N VAL A 66 23.30 8.74 -12.82
CA VAL A 66 22.33 9.60 -13.53
C VAL A 66 20.96 8.91 -13.66
N LEU A 67 20.95 7.63 -14.01
CA LEU A 67 19.72 6.84 -14.13
C LEU A 67 19.02 6.65 -12.77
N MET A 68 19.78 6.43 -11.69
CA MET A 68 19.24 6.32 -10.34
C MET A 68 18.65 7.65 -9.84
N ILE A 69 19.31 8.79 -10.14
CA ILE A 69 18.77 10.12 -9.85
C ILE A 69 17.47 10.36 -10.63
N THR A 70 17.43 9.95 -11.89
CA THR A 70 16.24 10.04 -12.75
C THR A 70 15.10 9.19 -12.19
N MET A 71 15.38 7.96 -11.77
CA MET A 71 14.41 7.07 -11.13
C MET A 71 13.82 7.71 -9.86
N GLY A 72 14.66 8.22 -8.96
CA GLY A 72 14.20 8.89 -7.74
C GLY A 72 13.37 10.15 -8.04
N SER A 73 13.73 10.90 -9.08
CA SER A 73 12.99 12.08 -9.53
C SER A 73 11.60 11.71 -10.08
N LEU A 74 11.51 10.64 -10.87
CA LEU A 74 10.24 10.12 -11.39
C LEU A 74 9.33 9.58 -10.28
N GLU A 75 9.90 8.87 -9.32
CA GLU A 75 9.15 8.38 -8.15
C GLU A 75 8.63 9.53 -7.28
N TRP A 76 9.45 10.56 -7.08
CA TRP A 76 9.04 11.79 -6.40
C TRP A 76 7.92 12.52 -7.16
N ALA A 77 8.04 12.67 -8.48
CA ALA A 77 7.00 13.27 -9.31
C ALA A 77 5.69 12.47 -9.24
N ARG A 78 5.77 11.14 -9.34
CA ARG A 78 4.63 10.21 -9.21
C ARG A 78 3.92 10.39 -7.86
N SER A 79 4.68 10.48 -6.77
CA SER A 79 4.15 10.74 -5.42
C SER A 79 3.45 12.09 -5.31
N ARG A 80 4.07 13.17 -5.84
CA ARG A 80 3.47 14.51 -5.88
C ARG A 80 2.17 14.55 -6.68
N VAL A 81 2.09 13.84 -7.81
CA VAL A 81 0.86 13.72 -8.60
C VAL A 81 -0.25 13.07 -7.78
N MET A 82 0.03 11.97 -7.07
CA MET A 82 -0.97 11.32 -6.22
C MET A 82 -1.47 12.21 -5.08
N VAL A 83 -0.60 12.99 -4.44
CA VAL A 83 -1.02 13.98 -3.44
C VAL A 83 -1.95 15.04 -4.06
N ARG A 84 -1.64 15.54 -5.26
CA ARG A 84 -2.52 16.51 -5.94
C ARG A 84 -3.87 15.89 -6.32
N VAL A 85 -3.88 14.64 -6.77
CA VAL A 85 -5.11 13.90 -7.07
C VAL A 85 -5.95 13.72 -5.82
N SER A 86 -5.34 13.32 -4.71
CA SER A 86 -6.04 13.10 -3.45
C SER A 86 -6.65 14.41 -2.91
N THR A 87 -5.93 15.53 -2.97
CA THR A 87 -6.46 16.86 -2.62
C THR A 87 -7.60 17.29 -3.55
N LYS A 88 -7.47 17.10 -4.86
CA LYS A 88 -8.54 17.46 -5.82
C LYS A 88 -9.81 16.66 -5.55
N LEU A 89 -9.66 15.36 -5.30
CA LEU A 89 -10.77 14.46 -4.98
C LEU A 89 -11.42 14.84 -3.64
N ASP A 90 -10.62 15.19 -2.63
CA ASP A 90 -11.09 15.68 -1.33
C ASP A 90 -11.93 16.97 -1.48
N VAL A 91 -11.45 17.96 -2.23
CA VAL A 91 -12.21 19.21 -2.49
C VAL A 91 -13.52 18.95 -3.22
N MET A 92 -13.54 18.05 -4.20
CA MET A 92 -14.75 17.72 -4.96
C MET A 92 -15.79 16.97 -4.13
N LEU A 93 -15.36 16.05 -3.27
CA LEU A 93 -16.25 15.19 -2.50
C LEU A 93 -16.64 15.79 -1.14
N SER A 94 -15.75 16.53 -0.48
CA SER A 94 -15.98 17.10 0.86
C SER A 94 -17.26 17.92 0.95
N ARG A 95 -17.52 18.79 -0.05
CA ARG A 95 -18.76 19.59 -0.09
C ARG A 95 -20.02 18.73 -0.17
N GLN A 96 -19.98 17.65 -0.95
CA GLN A 96 -21.12 16.75 -1.13
C GLN A 96 -21.34 15.87 0.10
N VAL A 97 -20.24 15.32 0.65
CA VAL A 97 -20.25 14.51 1.87
C VAL A 97 -20.76 15.36 3.04
N TYR A 98 -20.28 16.59 3.19
CA TYR A 98 -20.74 17.51 4.23
C TYR A 98 -22.25 17.78 4.12
N ARG A 99 -22.74 18.14 2.92
CA ARG A 99 -24.18 18.35 2.69
C ARG A 99 -25.01 17.10 3.00
N ALA A 100 -24.54 15.92 2.59
CA ALA A 100 -25.24 14.66 2.85
C ALA A 100 -25.26 14.32 4.35
N SER A 101 -24.14 14.49 5.05
CA SER A 101 -24.06 14.30 6.50
C SER A 101 -24.96 15.28 7.25
N PHE A 102 -24.99 16.55 6.83
CA PHE A 102 -25.85 17.57 7.42
C PHE A 102 -27.34 17.28 7.19
N LYS A 103 -27.72 16.88 5.97
CA LYS A 103 -29.08 16.45 5.66
C LYS A 103 -29.51 15.25 6.51
N ARG A 104 -28.62 14.26 6.68
CA ARG A 104 -28.89 13.08 7.52
C ARG A 104 -29.03 13.45 9.00
N ALA A 105 -28.25 14.42 9.48
CA ALA A 105 -28.41 14.96 10.83
C ALA A 105 -29.77 15.64 10.99
N LEU A 106 -30.23 16.42 10.02
CA LEU A 106 -31.55 17.05 10.04
C LEU A 106 -32.70 16.03 10.02
N GLU A 107 -32.66 15.06 9.11
CA GLU A 107 -33.70 14.03 8.98
C GLU A 107 -33.82 13.12 10.22
N SER A 108 -32.71 12.93 10.94
CA SER A 108 -32.68 12.16 12.19
C SER A 108 -32.92 12.99 13.46
N GLY A 109 -33.25 14.29 13.33
CA GLY A 109 -33.39 15.18 14.50
C GLY A 109 -32.10 15.31 15.34
N GLY A 110 -30.94 15.12 14.72
CA GLY A 110 -29.62 15.15 15.36
C GLY A 110 -29.19 13.83 16.02
N MET A 111 -29.97 12.75 15.90
CA MET A 111 -29.62 11.43 16.46
C MET A 111 -28.49 10.72 15.68
N ASP A 112 -28.42 10.93 14.35
CA ASP A 112 -27.40 10.39 13.44
C ASP A 112 -26.37 11.44 12.99
N ALA A 113 -26.26 12.56 13.72
CA ALA A 113 -25.21 13.56 13.49
C ALA A 113 -23.83 12.94 13.76
N SER A 114 -23.11 12.58 12.69
CA SER A 114 -21.78 11.97 12.77
C SER A 114 -20.82 12.56 11.75
N ALA A 115 -19.58 12.78 12.18
CA ALA A 115 -18.47 13.16 11.30
C ALA A 115 -17.85 11.96 10.57
N GLN A 116 -18.39 10.74 10.78
CA GLN A 116 -17.82 9.52 10.22
C GLN A 116 -17.64 9.56 8.70
N PRO A 117 -18.60 10.05 7.88
CA PRO A 117 -18.39 10.13 6.44
C PRO A 117 -17.23 11.07 6.02
N LEU A 118 -16.91 12.09 6.82
CA LEU A 118 -15.77 12.97 6.59
C LEU A 118 -14.45 12.29 7.00
N ASN A 119 -14.48 11.48 8.07
CA ASN A 119 -13.35 10.64 8.46
C ASN A 119 -13.06 9.56 7.41
N ASP A 120 -14.10 8.95 6.84
CA ASP A 120 -13.96 7.98 5.76
C ASP A 120 -13.34 8.62 4.49
N LEU A 121 -13.73 9.86 4.17
CA LEU A 121 -13.10 10.64 3.09
C LEU A 121 -11.61 10.91 3.38
N THR A 122 -11.26 11.21 4.63
CA THR A 122 -9.86 11.36 5.05
C THR A 122 -9.10 10.04 4.92
N GLY A 123 -9.72 8.92 5.29
CA GLY A 123 -9.16 7.58 5.10
C GLY A 123 -8.91 7.24 3.63
N LEU A 124 -9.85 7.59 2.74
CA LEU A 124 -9.68 7.45 1.29
C LEU A 124 -8.49 8.29 0.78
N ARG A 125 -8.34 9.52 1.26
CA ARG A 125 -7.21 10.39 0.92
C ARG A 125 -5.87 9.76 1.34
N GLN A 126 -5.81 9.22 2.56
CA GLN A 126 -4.61 8.53 3.06
C GLN A 126 -4.28 7.28 2.25
N PHE A 127 -5.30 6.51 1.85
CA PHE A 127 -5.12 5.35 0.97
C PHE A 127 -4.54 5.75 -0.40
N LEU A 128 -5.04 6.83 -1.02
CA LEU A 128 -4.55 7.32 -2.30
C LEU A 128 -3.09 7.79 -2.27
N THR A 129 -2.62 8.26 -1.12
CA THR A 129 -1.23 8.67 -0.90
C THR A 129 -0.36 7.56 -0.31
N GLY A 130 -0.93 6.39 -0.03
CA GLY A 130 -0.25 5.28 0.62
C GLY A 130 0.48 4.35 -0.35
N ASN A 131 1.40 3.56 0.19
CA ASN A 131 2.19 2.59 -0.60
C ASN A 131 1.34 1.49 -1.26
N GLY A 132 0.17 1.17 -0.69
CA GLY A 132 -0.73 0.15 -1.25
C GLY A 132 -1.19 0.48 -2.68
N LEU A 133 -1.43 1.76 -2.98
CA LEU A 133 -1.82 2.17 -4.32
C LEU A 133 -0.66 2.03 -5.32
N PHE A 134 0.56 2.39 -4.92
CA PHE A 134 1.74 2.21 -5.78
C PHE A 134 2.00 0.73 -6.07
N ALA A 135 1.88 -0.15 -5.07
CA ALA A 135 1.99 -1.59 -5.26
C ALA A 135 0.97 -2.14 -6.28
N PHE A 136 -0.25 -1.57 -6.32
CA PHE A 136 -1.24 -1.92 -7.34
C PHE A 136 -0.83 -1.46 -8.75
N PHE A 137 -0.21 -0.29 -8.88
CA PHE A 137 0.35 0.18 -10.16
C PHE A 137 1.58 -0.61 -10.59
N ASP A 138 2.33 -1.17 -9.65
CA ASP A 138 3.54 -1.95 -9.90
C ASP A 138 3.22 -3.44 -10.20
N ALA A 139 2.09 -3.97 -9.72
CA ALA A 139 1.69 -5.37 -9.89
C ALA A 139 1.61 -5.86 -11.37
N PRO A 140 1.11 -5.08 -12.35
CA PRO A 140 1.09 -5.50 -13.76
C PRO A 140 2.48 -5.70 -14.37
N TRP A 141 3.55 -5.17 -13.77
CA TRP A 141 4.93 -5.33 -14.26
C TRP A 141 5.56 -6.64 -13.81
N LEU A 142 4.97 -7.35 -12.85
CA LEU A 142 5.50 -8.61 -12.33
C LEU A 142 5.73 -9.68 -13.42
N PRO A 143 4.79 -9.95 -14.35
CA PRO A 143 5.04 -10.88 -15.46
C PRO A 143 6.20 -10.46 -16.37
N ILE A 144 6.42 -9.16 -16.57
CA ILE A 144 7.53 -8.64 -17.38
C ILE A 144 8.86 -8.94 -16.68
N TYR A 145 8.97 -8.72 -15.37
CA TYR A 145 10.16 -9.09 -14.60
C TYR A 145 10.44 -10.59 -14.63
N ILE A 146 9.41 -11.43 -14.51
CA ILE A 146 9.54 -12.89 -14.65
C ILE A 146 10.01 -13.25 -16.07
N GLY A 147 9.45 -12.62 -17.11
CA GLY A 147 9.87 -12.82 -18.49
C GLY A 147 11.34 -12.47 -18.72
N VAL A 148 11.80 -11.34 -18.16
CA VAL A 148 13.22 -10.97 -18.19
C VAL A 148 14.06 -12.02 -17.47
N MET A 149 13.66 -12.52 -16.30
CA MET A 149 14.38 -13.59 -15.60
C MET A 149 14.48 -14.89 -16.41
N PHE A 150 13.45 -15.25 -17.19
CA PHE A 150 13.51 -16.39 -18.11
C PHE A 150 14.52 -16.19 -19.24
N LEU A 151 14.68 -14.96 -19.75
CA LEU A 151 15.67 -14.65 -20.77
C LEU A 151 17.11 -14.81 -20.25
N PHE A 152 17.33 -14.58 -18.96
CA PHE A 152 18.63 -14.84 -18.32
C PHE A 152 18.90 -16.33 -18.17
N HIS A 153 18.01 -17.06 -17.49
CA HIS A 153 18.11 -18.51 -17.36
C HIS A 153 16.77 -19.13 -16.94
N PRO A 154 16.36 -20.27 -17.52
CA PRO A 154 15.07 -20.91 -17.19
C PRO A 154 14.87 -21.19 -15.70
N TRP A 155 15.93 -21.54 -14.96
CA TRP A 155 15.84 -21.80 -13.51
C TRP A 155 15.49 -20.55 -12.69
N PHE A 156 15.98 -19.36 -13.07
CA PHE A 156 15.61 -18.12 -12.38
C PHE A 156 14.13 -17.81 -12.58
N GLY A 157 13.61 -18.01 -13.79
CA GLY A 157 12.19 -17.86 -14.09
C GLY A 157 11.30 -18.79 -13.27
N TRP A 158 11.63 -20.09 -13.19
CA TRP A 158 10.87 -21.05 -12.38
C TRP A 158 10.89 -20.71 -10.89
N LEU A 159 12.05 -20.33 -10.35
CA LEU A 159 12.16 -19.91 -8.96
C LEU A 159 11.34 -18.64 -8.69
N ALA A 160 11.36 -17.68 -9.60
CA ALA A 160 10.58 -16.45 -9.48
C ALA A 160 9.08 -16.73 -9.46
N ILE A 161 8.59 -17.62 -10.34
CA ILE A 161 7.18 -18.06 -10.35
C ILE A 161 6.82 -18.75 -9.02
N ALA A 162 7.62 -19.73 -8.59
CA ALA A 162 7.34 -20.45 -7.35
C ALA A 162 7.29 -19.50 -6.14
N SER A 163 8.24 -18.57 -6.08
CA SER A 163 8.30 -17.55 -5.02
C SER A 163 7.12 -16.59 -5.07
N ALA A 164 6.71 -16.16 -6.26
CA ALA A 164 5.54 -15.29 -6.46
C ALA A 164 4.25 -15.98 -6.01
N ILE A 165 4.07 -17.27 -6.35
CA ILE A 165 2.90 -18.06 -5.94
C ILE A 165 2.86 -18.18 -4.41
N ILE A 166 3.97 -18.53 -3.76
CA ILE A 166 4.04 -18.66 -2.30
C ILE A 166 3.72 -17.31 -1.62
N LEU A 167 4.30 -16.21 -2.09
CA LEU A 167 4.02 -14.88 -1.55
C LEU A 167 2.56 -14.45 -1.77
N LEU A 168 1.96 -14.80 -2.92
CA LEU A 168 0.53 -14.56 -3.18
C LEU A 168 -0.37 -15.36 -2.22
N LEU A 169 -0.03 -16.62 -1.97
CA LEU A 169 -0.76 -17.46 -1.00
C LEU A 169 -0.65 -16.90 0.42
N LEU A 170 0.53 -16.46 0.84
CA LEU A 170 0.73 -15.79 2.13
C LEU A 170 -0.06 -14.49 2.22
N ALA A 171 -0.07 -13.67 1.16
CA ALA A 171 -0.86 -12.45 1.11
C ALA A 171 -2.36 -12.72 1.22
N PHE A 172 -2.87 -13.75 0.53
CA PHE A 172 -4.27 -14.15 0.61
C PHE A 172 -4.64 -14.72 1.99
N ALA A 173 -3.75 -15.51 2.58
CA ALA A 173 -3.91 -16.00 3.96
C ALA A 173 -3.94 -14.82 4.95
N ASN A 174 -3.07 -13.83 4.79
CA ASN A 174 -3.06 -12.62 5.61
C ASN A 174 -4.40 -11.87 5.55
N GLU A 175 -4.91 -11.61 4.34
CA GLU A 175 -6.19 -10.93 4.15
C GLU A 175 -7.34 -11.71 4.79
N LYS A 176 -7.37 -13.03 4.62
CA LYS A 176 -8.43 -13.88 5.18
C LYS A 176 -8.40 -13.94 6.71
N LEU A 177 -7.21 -13.96 7.30
CA LEU A 177 -7.01 -14.02 8.76
C LEU A 177 -7.27 -12.67 9.43
N THR A 178 -6.87 -11.56 8.80
CA THR A 178 -6.92 -10.23 9.42
C THR A 178 -8.15 -9.43 9.03
N GLY A 179 -8.67 -9.58 7.81
CA GLY A 179 -9.70 -8.71 7.24
C GLY A 179 -11.01 -8.68 8.04
N LYS A 180 -11.52 -9.85 8.47
CA LYS A 180 -12.75 -9.92 9.29
C LYS A 180 -12.58 -9.30 10.67
N ALA A 181 -11.48 -9.64 11.35
CA ALA A 181 -11.19 -9.13 12.69
C ALA A 181 -10.96 -7.61 12.67
N LEU A 182 -10.25 -7.10 11.67
CA LEU A 182 -9.99 -5.67 11.50
C LEU A 182 -11.27 -4.89 11.12
N ALA A 183 -12.12 -5.45 10.25
CA ALA A 183 -13.41 -4.85 9.91
C ALA A 183 -14.34 -4.75 11.13
N GLU A 184 -14.43 -5.81 11.93
CA GLU A 184 -15.22 -5.80 13.16
C GLU A 184 -14.62 -4.87 14.22
N ALA A 185 -13.29 -4.86 14.39
CA ALA A 185 -12.60 -3.93 15.28
C ALA A 185 -12.91 -2.46 14.91
N ASN A 186 -12.85 -2.13 13.62
CA ASN A 186 -13.16 -0.78 13.14
C ASN A 186 -14.62 -0.41 13.38
N ARG A 187 -15.56 -1.34 13.13
CA ARG A 187 -16.99 -1.13 13.40
C ARG A 187 -17.26 -0.86 14.89
N GLN A 188 -16.66 -1.66 15.78
CA GLN A 188 -16.79 -1.48 17.22
C GLN A 188 -16.13 -0.17 17.69
N ASN A 189 -15.00 0.22 17.12
CA ASN A 189 -14.31 1.47 17.42
C ASN A 189 -15.15 2.70 17.05
N ILE A 190 -15.76 2.69 15.85
CA ILE A 190 -16.68 3.74 15.40
C ILE A 190 -17.90 3.82 16.34
N ALA A 191 -18.51 2.67 16.68
CA ALA A 191 -19.65 2.62 17.58
C ALA A 191 -19.32 3.12 19.00
N ALA A 192 -18.14 2.76 19.53
CA ALA A 192 -17.65 3.23 20.81
C ALA A 192 -17.42 4.74 20.82
N SER A 193 -16.78 5.27 19.76
CA SER A 193 -16.52 6.71 19.60
C SER A 193 -17.82 7.51 19.54
N LEU A 194 -18.80 7.07 18.75
CA LEU A 194 -20.12 7.71 18.68
C LEU A 194 -20.86 7.69 20.02
N TYR A 195 -20.76 6.59 20.76
CA TYR A 195 -21.35 6.48 22.10
C TYR A 195 -20.70 7.47 23.08
N THR A 196 -19.36 7.59 23.07
CA THR A 196 -18.63 8.55 23.90
C THR A 196 -19.02 9.98 23.56
N THR A 197 -19.11 10.35 22.28
CA THR A 197 -19.57 11.70 21.88
C THR A 197 -20.98 12.01 22.40
N LYS A 198 -21.90 11.03 22.38
CA LYS A 198 -23.26 11.18 22.92
C LYS A 198 -23.25 11.37 24.44
N ASN A 199 -22.40 10.65 25.17
CA ASN A 199 -22.26 10.81 26.62
C ASN A 199 -21.67 12.20 26.96
N LEU A 200 -20.61 12.62 26.27
CA LEU A 200 -19.98 13.93 26.49
C LEU A 200 -20.94 15.10 26.24
N ARG A 201 -21.88 14.98 25.28
CA ARG A 201 -22.92 15.98 25.05
C ARG A 201 -23.92 16.10 26.22
N ASN A 202 -24.05 15.07 27.06
CA ASN A 202 -24.94 15.03 28.23
C ASN A 202 -24.13 14.94 29.54
N ALA A 203 -22.90 15.45 29.56
CA ALA A 203 -21.98 15.29 30.69
C ALA A 203 -22.53 15.88 31.99
N GLU A 204 -23.18 17.03 31.95
CA GLU A 204 -23.77 17.69 33.13
C GLU A 204 -24.82 16.81 33.81
N VAL A 205 -25.69 16.17 33.01
CA VAL A 205 -26.72 15.26 33.50
C VAL A 205 -26.09 13.98 34.09
N ILE A 206 -25.08 13.44 33.42
CA ILE A 206 -24.35 12.24 33.89
C ILE A 206 -23.64 12.50 35.22
N GLU A 207 -23.01 13.66 35.35
CA GLU A 207 -22.32 14.09 36.57
C GLU A 207 -23.31 14.31 37.71
N SER A 208 -24.43 15.00 37.44
CA SER A 208 -25.48 15.24 38.45
C SER A 208 -26.12 13.96 38.98
N MET A 209 -26.16 12.89 38.17
CA MET A 209 -26.66 11.57 38.57
C MET A 209 -25.58 10.63 39.14
N GLY A 210 -24.31 11.07 39.23
CA GLY A 210 -23.20 10.24 39.72
C GLY A 210 -22.91 9.01 38.85
N MET A 211 -23.28 9.04 37.57
CA MET A 211 -23.24 7.86 36.68
C MET A 211 -21.90 7.66 35.95
N LEU A 212 -20.93 8.55 36.16
CA LEU A 212 -19.65 8.58 35.43
C LEU A 212 -18.90 7.25 35.52
N GLU A 213 -18.70 6.71 36.72
CA GLU A 213 -17.99 5.43 36.95
C GLU A 213 -18.64 4.26 36.19
N THR A 214 -19.98 4.23 36.15
CA THR A 214 -20.71 3.19 35.42
C THR A 214 -20.49 3.31 33.91
N LEU A 215 -20.47 4.53 33.38
CA LEU A 215 -20.21 4.77 31.96
C LEU A 215 -18.75 4.50 31.58
N MET A 216 -17.81 4.84 32.45
CA MET A 216 -16.40 4.51 32.29
C MET A 216 -16.18 3.00 32.25
N ALA A 217 -16.78 2.24 33.17
CA ALA A 217 -16.73 0.79 33.16
C ALA A 217 -17.30 0.20 31.86
N ARG A 218 -18.44 0.70 31.36
CA ARG A 218 -19.03 0.29 30.08
C ARG A 218 -18.15 0.62 28.89
N TRP A 219 -17.53 1.80 28.88
CA TRP A 219 -16.59 2.22 27.85
C TRP A 219 -15.35 1.30 27.85
N ALA A 220 -14.78 1.01 29.02
CA ALA A 220 -13.62 0.14 29.17
C ALA A 220 -13.88 -1.27 28.62
N GLN A 221 -15.08 -1.84 28.85
CA GLN A 221 -15.47 -3.13 28.28
C GLN A 221 -15.52 -3.12 26.74
N ARG A 222 -16.07 -2.05 26.14
CA ARG A 222 -16.11 -1.89 24.68
C ARG A 222 -14.71 -1.70 24.11
N GLN A 223 -13.90 -0.87 24.76
CA GLN A 223 -12.52 -0.61 24.35
C GLN A 223 -11.66 -1.87 24.43
N LYS A 224 -11.83 -2.67 25.49
CA LYS A 224 -11.16 -3.98 25.62
C LYS A 224 -11.51 -4.89 24.45
N LYS A 225 -12.78 -4.94 24.01
CA LYS A 225 -13.18 -5.75 22.84
C LYS A 225 -12.53 -5.27 21.55
N VAL A 226 -12.45 -3.95 21.33
CA VAL A 226 -11.74 -3.37 20.17
C VAL A 226 -10.26 -3.77 20.19
N LEU A 227 -9.60 -3.60 21.35
CA LEU A 227 -8.19 -3.93 21.53
C LEU A 227 -7.91 -5.42 21.33
N LEU A 228 -8.78 -6.32 21.79
CA LEU A 228 -8.62 -7.77 21.58
C LEU A 228 -8.71 -8.14 20.10
N LEU A 229 -9.71 -7.62 19.37
CA LEU A 229 -9.85 -7.87 17.94
C LEU A 229 -8.68 -7.28 17.14
N GLN A 230 -8.22 -6.09 17.53
CA GLN A 230 -7.06 -5.44 16.91
C GLN A 230 -5.76 -6.20 17.19
N SER A 231 -5.56 -6.67 18.43
CA SER A 231 -4.40 -7.50 18.80
C SER A 231 -4.40 -8.80 18.01
N GLN A 232 -5.53 -9.52 17.97
CA GLN A 232 -5.64 -10.77 17.21
C GLN A 232 -5.31 -10.58 15.72
N ALA A 233 -5.81 -9.50 15.11
CA ALA A 233 -5.50 -9.14 13.74
C ALA A 233 -4.02 -8.76 13.57
N SER A 234 -3.46 -8.00 14.52
CA SER A 234 -2.06 -7.56 14.49
C SER A 234 -1.08 -8.71 14.71
N ASP A 235 -1.37 -9.66 15.58
CA ASP A 235 -0.52 -10.81 15.87
C ASP A 235 -0.49 -11.76 14.67
N SER A 236 -1.66 -12.06 14.11
CA SER A 236 -1.79 -12.89 12.91
C SER A 236 -1.14 -12.21 11.71
N GLY A 237 -1.41 -10.91 11.51
CA GLY A 237 -0.86 -10.14 10.39
C GLY A 237 0.64 -9.89 10.50
N GLY A 238 1.12 -9.62 11.71
CA GLY A 238 2.54 -9.45 12.02
C GLY A 238 3.33 -10.73 11.78
N THR A 239 2.76 -11.89 12.14
CA THR A 239 3.36 -13.20 11.87
C THR A 239 3.47 -13.46 10.37
N VAL A 240 2.38 -13.30 9.61
CA VAL A 240 2.39 -13.54 8.16
C VAL A 240 3.29 -12.54 7.41
N SER A 241 3.29 -11.27 7.82
CA SER A 241 4.18 -10.24 7.28
C SER A 241 5.66 -10.59 7.54
N SER A 242 5.98 -11.05 8.75
CA SER A 242 7.34 -11.47 9.11
C SER A 242 7.78 -12.69 8.30
N ILE A 243 6.93 -13.71 8.16
CA ILE A 243 7.18 -14.87 7.31
C ILE A 243 7.40 -14.45 5.86
N SER A 244 6.55 -13.57 5.31
CA SER A 244 6.67 -13.08 3.94
C SER A 244 7.98 -12.33 3.71
N LYS A 245 8.39 -11.49 4.67
CA LYS A 245 9.65 -10.75 4.61
C LYS A 245 10.86 -11.70 4.67
N THR A 246 10.87 -12.63 5.62
CA THR A 246 11.95 -13.63 5.76
C THR A 246 12.04 -14.51 4.52
N PHE A 247 10.92 -14.98 4.00
CA PHE A 247 10.86 -15.77 2.77
C PHE A 247 11.40 -14.98 1.58
N ARG A 248 11.05 -13.70 1.44
CA ARG A 248 11.60 -12.84 0.38
C ARG A 248 13.11 -12.70 0.47
N THR A 249 13.66 -12.46 1.66
CA THR A 249 15.12 -12.40 1.86
C THR A 249 15.79 -13.75 1.58
N PHE A 250 15.17 -14.85 1.99
CA PHE A 250 15.64 -16.20 1.71
C PHE A 250 15.70 -16.50 0.21
N VAL A 251 14.64 -16.14 -0.53
CA VAL A 251 14.58 -16.25 -2.00
C VAL A 251 15.69 -15.42 -2.66
N GLN A 252 15.95 -14.20 -2.18
CA GLN A 252 17.05 -13.37 -2.70
C GLN A 252 18.42 -14.06 -2.50
N SER A 253 18.66 -14.64 -1.33
CA SER A 253 19.89 -15.41 -1.07
C SER A 253 19.97 -16.69 -1.92
N LEU A 254 18.86 -17.40 -2.12
CA LEU A 254 18.80 -18.56 -3.01
C LEU A 254 19.11 -18.20 -4.47
N VAL A 255 18.61 -17.05 -4.95
CA VAL A 255 18.93 -16.55 -6.30
C VAL A 255 20.44 -16.34 -6.45
N LEU A 256 21.10 -15.72 -5.46
CA LEU A 256 22.56 -15.58 -5.47
C LEU A 256 23.27 -16.93 -5.44
N GLY A 257 22.82 -17.87 -4.61
CA GLY A 257 23.38 -19.21 -4.53
C GLY A 257 23.24 -20.02 -5.83
N LEU A 258 22.07 -19.96 -6.47
CA LEU A 258 21.85 -20.55 -7.79
C LEU A 258 22.69 -19.88 -8.86
N GLY A 259 22.80 -18.55 -8.83
CA GLY A 259 23.69 -17.80 -9.73
C GLY A 259 25.14 -18.24 -9.60
N ALA A 260 25.64 -18.42 -8.37
CA ALA A 260 26.98 -18.94 -8.13
C ALA A 260 27.14 -20.39 -8.63
N TYR A 261 26.18 -21.28 -8.36
CA TYR A 261 26.21 -22.66 -8.83
C TYR A 261 26.24 -22.77 -10.36
N LEU A 262 25.44 -21.95 -11.04
CA LEU A 262 25.39 -21.91 -12.50
C LEU A 262 26.64 -21.27 -13.13
N ALA A 263 27.20 -20.24 -12.49
CA ALA A 263 28.45 -19.63 -12.91
C ALA A 263 29.63 -20.63 -12.81
N VAL A 264 29.67 -21.44 -11.76
CA VAL A 264 30.67 -22.52 -11.60
C VAL A 264 30.55 -23.57 -12.72
N LYS A 265 29.34 -23.86 -13.20
CA LYS A 265 29.09 -24.75 -14.34
C LYS A 265 29.39 -24.14 -15.72
N HIS A 266 29.79 -22.86 -15.78
CA HIS A 266 29.99 -22.09 -17.02
C HIS A 266 28.75 -21.99 -17.92
N GLU A 267 27.55 -22.26 -17.38
CA GLU A 267 26.28 -22.10 -18.11
C GLU A 267 25.80 -20.64 -18.10
N LEU A 268 26.36 -19.82 -17.21
CA LEU A 268 26.08 -18.39 -17.06
C LEU A 268 27.39 -17.60 -17.00
N ASN A 269 27.40 -16.43 -17.64
CA ASN A 269 28.48 -15.46 -17.47
C ASN A 269 28.51 -15.05 -15.98
N PRO A 270 29.67 -14.79 -15.34
CA PRO A 270 29.75 -14.45 -13.91
C PRO A 270 29.04 -13.14 -13.50
N GLY A 271 28.39 -12.45 -14.43
CA GLY A 271 27.72 -11.16 -14.27
C GLY A 271 26.29 -11.20 -14.77
#